data_AF-A0A2H0RYI6-F1
#
_entry.id   AF-A0A2H0RYI6-F1
#
_cell.length_a   1.000
_cell.length_b   1.000
_cell.length_c   1.000
_cell.angle_alpha   90.00
_cell.angle_beta   90.00
_cell.angle_gamma   90.00
#
_symmetry.space_group_name_H-M   'P 1'
#
loop_
_entity.id
_entity.type
_entity.pdbx_description
1 polymer ?
#
loop_
_entity_poly.entity_id
_entity_poly.type
_entity_poly.pdbx_seq_one_letter_code
_entity_poly.pdbx_strand_id
1 'polypeptide(L)'
;MRSLSRETLLAFWYVILLVAVTAVSMLSATPFPQDDHFFYQQFIETLAGGKLDLSIPGFHGMNILAVPWYLVTKSPIAQIQFQMLSGVLLPFFAFLAGWKLFRSLWHGVVLATIIALMPFHSFSSLRGWMVATYNCLVFLTIYGAAIRARWTWIPWGFSIISLPFSVALLPLMLYFTPPSDKPVWWRYRIVGYGLLIPIIYVLIQYAQIGQVNVGVHKEMNHSSVWSGPERIVLNAAHTLQIVFSVHNYYYVEPAKTGHGNMMHTTPILVFLGLFALLSPKKFFRDRGLPLVLLLGACTGIGLNIMLDHMDDFYMQTGLYFVIFAALPVLKKYPLWIPFTLATLHFQWLYFYLQHGAVFQLGPLFFLVPAVADIAFLLWCLLHIPDVRRILREAYGK
;
A
#
# COMPACT_ATOMS: atom_id res chain seq x y z
N MET A 1 32.69 -8.20 8.79
CA MET A 1 31.22 -8.15 8.90
C MET A 1 30.87 -7.79 10.33
N ARG A 2 30.16 -6.69 10.59
CA ARG A 2 29.63 -6.41 11.95
C ARG A 2 28.50 -7.41 12.23
N SER A 3 28.56 -8.12 13.35
CA SER A 3 27.47 -9.00 13.78
C SER A 3 26.18 -8.19 13.92
N LEU A 4 25.06 -8.72 13.43
CA LEU A 4 23.75 -8.10 13.65
C LEU A 4 23.46 -8.09 15.14
N SER A 5 22.90 -6.98 15.65
CA SER A 5 22.46 -6.94 17.05
C SER A 5 21.33 -7.96 17.27
N ARG A 6 21.23 -8.49 18.49
CA ARG A 6 20.15 -9.41 18.88
C ARG A 6 18.76 -8.82 18.59
N GLU A 7 18.56 -7.54 18.87
CA GLU A 7 17.31 -6.82 18.57
C GLU A 7 16.98 -6.79 17.08
N THR A 8 18.00 -6.59 16.23
CA THR A 8 17.81 -6.61 14.78
C THR A 8 17.37 -8.00 14.34
N LEU A 9 18.05 -9.06 14.82
CA LEU A 9 17.69 -10.43 14.50
C LEU A 9 16.25 -10.77 14.95
N LEU A 10 15.86 -10.38 16.16
CA LEU A 10 14.50 -10.60 16.66
C LEU A 10 13.44 -9.90 15.81
N ALA A 11 13.69 -8.66 15.39
CA ALA A 11 12.78 -7.94 14.49
C ALA A 11 12.62 -8.67 13.14
N PHE A 12 13.72 -9.14 12.55
CA PHE A 12 13.66 -9.93 11.32
C PHE A 12 12.93 -11.26 11.52
N TRP A 13 13.17 -11.98 12.62
CA TRP A 13 12.46 -13.22 12.91
C TRP A 13 10.96 -13.02 13.07
N TYR A 14 10.55 -11.95 13.75
CA TYR A 14 9.13 -11.59 13.85
C TYR A 14 8.52 -11.31 12.48
N VAL A 15 9.21 -10.55 11.62
CA VAL A 15 8.72 -10.24 10.27
C VAL A 15 8.66 -11.50 9.39
N ILE A 16 9.65 -12.40 9.49
CA ILE A 16 9.62 -13.70 8.82
C ILE A 16 8.44 -14.54 9.32
N LEU A 17 8.15 -14.53 10.62
CA LEU A 17 6.97 -15.19 11.18
C LEU A 17 5.68 -14.60 10.59
N LEU A 18 5.55 -13.27 10.52
CA LEU A 18 4.41 -12.60 9.88
C LEU A 18 4.24 -13.03 8.42
N VAL A 19 5.33 -13.07 7.64
CA VAL A 19 5.33 -13.55 6.26
C VAL A 19 4.87 -15.02 6.19
N ALA A 20 5.39 -15.88 7.08
CA ALA A 20 5.05 -17.30 7.11
C ALA A 20 3.57 -17.52 7.43
N VAL A 21 3.02 -16.83 8.43
CA VAL A 21 1.60 -17.00 8.79
C VAL A 21 0.66 -16.35 7.77
N THR A 22 1.11 -15.29 7.10
CA THR A 22 0.40 -14.73 5.93
C THR A 22 0.40 -15.73 4.79
N ALA A 23 1.51 -16.44 4.55
CA ALA A 23 1.58 -17.51 3.55
C ALA A 23 0.62 -18.65 3.87
N VAL A 24 0.61 -19.15 5.11
CA VAL A 24 -0.32 -20.20 5.54
C VAL A 24 -1.78 -19.75 5.34
N SER A 25 -2.12 -18.55 5.79
CA SER A 25 -3.46 -18.00 5.62
C SER A 25 -3.85 -17.87 4.14
N MET A 26 -2.95 -17.36 3.29
CA MET A 26 -3.20 -17.16 1.85
C MET A 26 -3.32 -18.49 1.09
N LEU A 27 -2.44 -19.44 1.37
CA LEU A 27 -2.44 -20.77 0.74
C LEU A 27 -3.60 -21.66 1.22
N SER A 28 -4.18 -21.36 2.39
CA SER A 28 -5.39 -22.04 2.88
C SER A 28 -6.68 -21.54 2.19
N ALA A 29 -6.61 -20.43 1.47
CA ALA A 29 -7.74 -19.86 0.74
C ALA A 29 -7.76 -20.35 -0.71
N THR A 30 -8.94 -20.33 -1.32
CA THR A 30 -9.13 -20.69 -2.73
C THR A 30 -9.14 -19.44 -3.60
N PRO A 31 -8.23 -19.32 -4.59
CA PRO A 31 -8.31 -18.27 -5.60
C PRO A 31 -9.63 -18.32 -6.37
N PHE A 32 -10.21 -17.16 -6.64
CA PHE A 32 -11.46 -17.04 -7.38
C PHE A 32 -11.33 -15.96 -8.48
N PRO A 33 -10.87 -16.34 -9.69
CA PRO A 33 -10.60 -15.39 -10.76
C PRO A 33 -11.83 -14.56 -11.15
N GLN A 34 -11.74 -13.24 -10.98
CA GLN A 34 -12.83 -12.30 -11.26
C GLN A 34 -12.30 -10.92 -11.70
N ASP A 35 -13.23 -10.03 -12.06
CA ASP A 35 -12.98 -8.63 -12.39
C ASP A 35 -11.88 -8.46 -13.45
N ASP A 36 -10.90 -7.60 -13.18
CA ASP A 36 -9.80 -7.23 -14.05
C ASP A 36 -8.84 -8.39 -14.36
N HIS A 37 -8.91 -9.51 -13.63
CA HIS A 37 -8.02 -10.65 -13.78
C HIS A 37 -7.86 -11.06 -15.25
N PHE A 38 -8.97 -11.16 -15.98
CA PHE A 38 -8.99 -11.67 -17.34
C PHE A 38 -8.19 -10.79 -18.30
N PHE A 39 -8.30 -9.46 -18.19
CA PHE A 39 -7.50 -8.53 -19.00
C PHE A 39 -6.02 -8.63 -18.65
N TYR A 40 -5.70 -8.71 -17.37
CA TYR A 40 -4.33 -8.77 -16.90
C TYR A 40 -3.63 -10.09 -17.23
N GLN A 41 -4.34 -11.22 -17.11
CA GLN A 41 -3.85 -12.52 -17.53
C GLN A 41 -3.66 -12.56 -19.05
N GLN A 42 -4.62 -12.04 -19.84
CA GLN A 42 -4.49 -11.93 -21.29
C GLN A 42 -3.24 -11.11 -21.68
N PHE A 43 -2.99 -10.00 -20.99
CA PHE A 43 -1.79 -9.19 -21.23
C PHE A 43 -0.50 -9.97 -20.93
N ILE A 44 -0.47 -10.70 -19.81
CA ILE A 44 0.70 -11.54 -19.42
C ILE A 44 0.98 -12.59 -20.49
N GLU A 45 -0.06 -13.30 -20.94
CA GLU A 45 0.04 -14.34 -21.96
C GLU A 45 0.52 -13.78 -23.30
N THR A 46 -0.03 -12.63 -23.70
CA THR A 46 0.34 -11.94 -24.94
C THR A 46 1.80 -11.47 -24.91
N LEU A 47 2.23 -10.87 -23.79
CA LEU A 47 3.60 -10.43 -23.60
C LEU A 47 4.58 -11.61 -23.52
N ALA A 48 4.19 -12.71 -22.87
CA ALA A 48 4.97 -13.94 -22.84
C ALA A 48 5.11 -14.59 -24.23
N GLY A 49 4.14 -14.36 -25.12
CA GLY A 49 4.21 -14.73 -26.54
C GLY A 49 5.09 -13.81 -27.40
N GLY A 50 5.72 -12.79 -26.80
CA GLY A 50 6.64 -11.88 -27.49
C GLY A 50 5.98 -10.61 -28.06
N LYS A 51 4.71 -10.35 -27.76
CA LYS A 51 3.98 -9.17 -28.24
C LYS A 51 3.63 -8.24 -27.07
N LEU A 52 4.15 -7.01 -27.10
CA LEU A 52 3.68 -5.96 -26.20
C LEU A 52 2.38 -5.36 -26.75
N ASP A 53 1.24 -5.69 -26.14
CA ASP A 53 -0.08 -5.22 -26.57
C ASP A 53 -0.75 -4.36 -25.49
N LEU A 54 -0.56 -3.04 -25.57
CA LEU A 54 -1.17 -2.06 -24.66
C LEU A 54 -2.59 -1.63 -25.09
N SER A 55 -3.16 -2.28 -26.12
CA SER A 55 -4.58 -2.13 -26.46
C SER A 55 -5.48 -2.86 -25.48
N ILE A 56 -4.95 -3.88 -24.81
CA ILE A 56 -5.63 -4.56 -23.71
C ILE A 56 -5.90 -3.52 -22.61
N PRO A 57 -7.15 -3.38 -22.11
CA PRO A 57 -7.45 -2.44 -21.05
C PRO A 57 -6.71 -2.79 -19.77
N GLY A 58 -6.06 -1.81 -19.15
CA GLY A 58 -5.35 -2.03 -17.91
C GLY A 58 -4.22 -1.07 -17.60
N PHE A 59 -3.82 -1.07 -16.34
CA PHE A 59 -2.52 -0.58 -15.90
C PHE A 59 -1.57 -1.78 -15.72
N HIS A 60 -0.60 -1.92 -16.63
CA HIS A 60 0.11 -3.20 -16.82
C HIS A 60 1.42 -3.36 -16.04
N GLY A 61 1.84 -2.40 -15.22
CA GLY A 61 3.17 -2.41 -14.58
C GLY A 61 3.53 -3.72 -13.88
N MET A 62 2.67 -4.19 -12.98
CA MET A 62 2.85 -5.44 -12.26
C MET A 62 2.67 -6.69 -13.12
N ASN A 63 1.88 -6.60 -14.19
CA ASN A 63 1.68 -7.72 -15.11
C ASN A 63 2.95 -8.01 -15.90
N ILE A 64 3.70 -6.97 -16.28
CA ILE A 64 5.03 -7.15 -16.87
C ILE A 64 5.94 -7.95 -15.92
N LEU A 65 5.85 -7.69 -14.61
CA LEU A 65 6.63 -8.41 -13.59
C LEU A 65 6.13 -9.84 -13.34
N ALA A 66 4.88 -10.15 -13.68
CA ALA A 66 4.30 -11.49 -13.58
C ALA A 66 4.66 -12.40 -14.77
N VAL A 67 5.17 -11.85 -15.89
CA VAL A 67 5.55 -12.65 -17.08
C VAL A 67 6.55 -13.77 -16.77
N PRO A 68 7.66 -13.53 -16.03
CA PRO A 68 8.58 -14.61 -15.66
C PRO A 68 7.88 -15.74 -14.88
N TRP A 69 6.92 -15.38 -14.02
CA TRP A 69 6.13 -16.36 -13.27
C TRP A 69 5.26 -17.22 -14.19
N TYR A 70 4.55 -16.60 -15.13
CA TYR A 70 3.78 -17.32 -16.14
C TYR A 70 4.67 -18.18 -17.05
N LEU A 71 5.85 -17.71 -17.44
CA LEU A 71 6.76 -18.49 -18.28
C LEU A 71 7.21 -19.80 -17.61
N VAL A 72 7.36 -19.81 -16.28
CA VAL A 72 7.72 -21.00 -15.50
C VAL A 72 6.51 -21.89 -15.22
N THR A 73 5.37 -21.30 -14.84
CA THR A 73 4.21 -22.05 -14.35
C THR A 73 3.22 -22.46 -15.44
N LYS A 74 3.15 -21.68 -16.53
CA LYS A 74 2.11 -21.77 -17.57
C LYS A 74 0.67 -21.77 -17.02
N SER A 75 0.48 -21.20 -15.83
CA SER A 75 -0.80 -21.25 -15.14
C SER A 75 -1.80 -20.28 -15.76
N PRO A 76 -3.08 -20.68 -15.96
CA PRO A 76 -4.14 -19.78 -16.41
C PRO A 76 -4.52 -18.73 -15.36
N ILE A 77 -3.98 -18.83 -14.14
CA ILE A 77 -4.18 -17.87 -13.05
C ILE A 77 -2.83 -17.32 -12.56
N ALA A 78 -1.81 -17.31 -13.42
CA ALA A 78 -0.47 -16.84 -13.08
C ALA A 78 -0.46 -15.42 -12.51
N GLN A 79 -1.35 -14.55 -13.01
CA GLN A 79 -1.56 -13.21 -12.47
C GLN A 79 -1.89 -13.24 -10.97
N ILE A 80 -2.88 -14.05 -10.57
CA ILE A 80 -3.30 -14.20 -9.16
C ILE A 80 -2.18 -14.80 -8.33
N GLN A 81 -1.52 -15.85 -8.82
CA GLN A 81 -0.44 -16.51 -8.10
C GLN A 81 0.73 -15.55 -7.79
N PHE A 82 1.10 -14.70 -8.76
CA PHE A 82 2.13 -13.69 -8.56
C PHE A 82 1.71 -12.59 -7.57
N GLN A 83 0.43 -12.20 -7.60
CA GLN A 83 -0.13 -11.26 -6.63
C GLN A 83 -0.20 -11.89 -5.22
N MET A 84 -0.54 -13.18 -5.08
CA MET A 84 -0.49 -13.89 -3.81
C MET A 84 0.92 -13.93 -3.23
N LEU A 85 1.93 -14.23 -4.05
CA LEU A 85 3.33 -14.16 -3.65
C LEU A 85 3.68 -12.75 -3.14
N SER A 86 3.26 -11.72 -3.86
CA SER A 86 3.45 -10.33 -3.45
C SER A 86 2.73 -10.03 -2.14
N GLY A 87 1.50 -10.50 -1.95
CA GLY A 87 0.70 -10.30 -0.74
C GLY A 87 1.30 -10.96 0.50
N VAL A 88 1.95 -12.12 0.32
CA VAL A 88 2.73 -12.81 1.35
C VAL A 88 3.98 -12.02 1.75
N LEU A 89 4.67 -11.41 0.77
CA LEU A 89 5.89 -10.63 1.02
C LEU A 89 5.61 -9.20 1.48
N LEU A 90 4.36 -8.74 1.38
CA LEU A 90 3.99 -7.35 1.67
C LEU A 90 4.41 -6.86 3.07
N PRO A 91 4.24 -7.63 4.17
CA PRO A 91 4.70 -7.22 5.49
C PRO A 91 6.22 -7.00 5.55
N PHE A 92 7.00 -7.77 4.78
CA PHE A 92 8.45 -7.61 4.73
C PHE A 92 8.87 -6.31 4.04
N PHE A 93 8.25 -5.96 2.91
CA PHE A 93 8.53 -4.68 2.26
C PHE A 93 8.09 -3.49 3.13
N ALA A 94 6.95 -3.59 3.80
CA ALA A 94 6.49 -2.62 4.78
C ALA A 94 7.51 -2.44 5.93
N PHE A 95 8.04 -3.54 6.48
CA PHE A 95 9.11 -3.50 7.49
C PHE A 95 10.32 -2.69 7.02
N LEU A 96 10.83 -3.00 5.81
CA LEU A 96 12.00 -2.33 5.25
C LEU A 96 11.76 -0.83 5.06
N ALA A 97 10.60 -0.45 4.52
CA ALA A 97 10.22 0.94 4.32
C ALA A 97 10.17 1.71 5.65
N GLY A 98 9.41 1.21 6.63
CA GLY A 98 9.27 1.85 7.95
C GLY A 98 10.60 1.94 8.71
N TRP A 99 11.41 0.87 8.66
CA TRP A 99 12.71 0.83 9.32
C TRP A 99 13.65 1.90 8.77
N LYS A 100 13.79 2.03 7.44
CA LYS A 100 14.74 2.97 6.85
C LYS A 100 14.23 4.40 6.82
N LEU A 101 12.94 4.61 6.61
CA LEU A 101 12.34 5.94 6.63
C LEU A 101 12.57 6.63 7.99
N PHE A 102 12.32 5.92 9.10
CA PHE A 102 12.46 6.46 10.46
C PHE A 102 13.77 6.07 11.16
N ARG A 103 14.65 5.31 10.49
CA ARG A 103 15.91 4.76 11.05
C ARG A 103 15.69 4.03 12.38
N SER A 104 14.59 3.29 12.50
CA SER A 104 14.16 2.68 13.75
C SER A 104 13.45 1.35 13.51
N LEU A 105 14.00 0.27 14.09
CA LEU A 105 13.45 -1.09 13.96
C LEU A 105 11.99 -1.15 14.42
N TRP A 106 11.66 -0.46 15.51
CA TRP A 106 10.31 -0.36 16.04
C TRP A 106 9.30 0.13 14.99
N HIS A 107 9.64 1.19 14.24
CA HIS A 107 8.74 1.73 13.20
C HIS A 107 8.55 0.74 12.05
N GLY A 108 9.60 0.00 11.70
CA GLY A 108 9.49 -1.09 10.72
C GLY A 108 8.58 -2.21 11.21
N VAL A 109 8.79 -2.71 12.44
CA VAL A 109 7.99 -3.79 13.03
C VAL A 109 6.52 -3.40 13.10
N VAL A 110 6.21 -2.23 13.65
CA VAL A 110 4.83 -1.76 13.81
C VAL A 110 4.16 -1.54 12.46
N LEU A 111 4.87 -0.99 11.47
CA LEU A 111 4.31 -0.85 10.12
C LEU A 111 4.04 -2.20 9.47
N ALA A 112 4.95 -3.17 9.60
CA ALA A 112 4.74 -4.52 9.08
C ALA A 112 3.52 -5.19 9.73
N THR A 113 3.35 -5.03 11.04
CA THR A 113 2.16 -5.52 11.76
C THR A 113 0.89 -4.84 11.27
N ILE A 114 0.87 -3.51 11.15
CA ILE A 114 -0.28 -2.76 10.63
C ILE A 114 -0.66 -3.26 9.24
N ILE A 115 0.29 -3.34 8.32
CA ILE A 115 0.03 -3.77 6.93
C ILE A 115 -0.41 -5.23 6.86
N ALA A 116 0.20 -6.13 7.64
CA ALA A 116 -0.26 -7.52 7.74
C ALA A 116 -1.70 -7.61 8.28
N LEU A 117 -2.09 -6.70 9.16
CA LEU A 117 -3.43 -6.62 9.72
C LEU A 117 -4.45 -5.89 8.82
N MET A 118 -4.09 -5.55 7.57
CA MET A 118 -4.98 -4.92 6.59
C MET A 118 -5.28 -5.89 5.44
N PRO A 119 -6.26 -6.81 5.60
CA PRO A 119 -6.42 -7.98 4.74
C PRO A 119 -6.73 -7.62 3.28
N PHE A 120 -7.40 -6.50 3.00
CA PHE A 120 -7.66 -6.00 1.65
C PHE A 120 -6.38 -5.69 0.85
N HIS A 121 -5.24 -5.50 1.51
CA HIS A 121 -3.96 -5.19 0.86
C HIS A 121 -3.24 -6.44 0.36
N SER A 122 -3.49 -7.58 1.01
CA SER A 122 -2.89 -8.86 0.65
C SER A 122 -3.89 -9.78 -0.03
N PHE A 123 -5.07 -10.01 0.54
CA PHE A 123 -6.01 -11.07 0.13
C PHE A 123 -6.92 -10.68 -1.03
N SER A 124 -6.96 -9.40 -1.41
CA SER A 124 -7.56 -8.99 -2.68
C SER A 124 -6.85 -9.62 -3.90
N SER A 125 -5.61 -10.11 -3.72
CA SER A 125 -4.92 -10.89 -4.75
C SER A 125 -5.69 -12.13 -5.17
N LEU A 126 -6.48 -12.75 -4.27
CA LEU A 126 -7.19 -14.01 -4.53
C LEU A 126 -8.23 -13.90 -5.65
N ARG A 127 -8.75 -12.70 -5.90
CA ARG A 127 -9.69 -12.43 -7.00
C ARG A 127 -9.05 -11.86 -8.27
N GLY A 128 -7.77 -11.51 -8.21
CA GLY A 128 -7.02 -10.90 -9.31
C GLY A 128 -6.91 -9.38 -9.26
N TRP A 129 -7.32 -8.74 -8.17
CA TRP A 129 -6.97 -7.34 -7.92
C TRP A 129 -5.48 -7.20 -7.68
N MET A 130 -4.93 -6.09 -8.12
CA MET A 130 -3.49 -5.95 -8.31
C MET A 130 -2.79 -5.12 -7.23
N VAL A 131 -3.42 -5.09 -6.06
CA VAL A 131 -3.09 -4.20 -4.95
C VAL A 131 -1.77 -4.61 -4.29
N ALA A 132 -1.55 -5.92 -4.12
CA ALA A 132 -0.42 -6.44 -3.37
C ALA A 132 0.93 -6.12 -4.04
N THR A 133 1.10 -6.44 -5.33
CA THR A 133 2.35 -6.13 -6.05
C THR A 133 2.58 -4.63 -6.13
N TYR A 134 1.53 -3.85 -6.40
CA TYR A 134 1.62 -2.39 -6.39
C TYR A 134 2.17 -1.86 -5.06
N ASN A 135 1.64 -2.32 -3.94
CA ASN A 135 2.07 -1.88 -2.61
C ASN A 135 3.50 -2.32 -2.29
N CYS A 136 3.91 -3.53 -2.71
CA CYS A 136 5.30 -3.96 -2.63
C CYS A 136 6.24 -2.99 -3.38
N LEU A 137 5.86 -2.55 -4.58
CA LEU A 137 6.64 -1.58 -5.37
C LEU A 137 6.69 -0.20 -4.69
N VAL A 138 5.57 0.25 -4.10
CA VAL A 138 5.52 1.50 -3.31
C VAL A 138 6.47 1.43 -2.12
N PHE A 139 6.37 0.38 -1.29
CA PHE A 139 7.25 0.23 -0.13
C PHE A 139 8.72 0.02 -0.52
N LEU A 140 8.99 -0.71 -1.59
CA LEU A 140 10.34 -0.90 -2.11
C LEU A 140 10.93 0.42 -2.64
N THR A 141 10.10 1.28 -3.24
CA THR A 141 10.48 2.65 -3.63
C THR A 141 10.85 3.49 -2.42
N ILE A 142 10.03 3.49 -1.38
CA ILE A 142 10.29 4.23 -0.13
C ILE A 142 11.57 3.74 0.53
N TYR A 143 11.75 2.42 0.65
CA TYR A 143 12.96 1.82 1.19
C TYR A 143 14.19 2.23 0.38
N GLY A 144 14.13 2.08 -0.94
CA GLY A 144 15.21 2.44 -1.86
C GLY A 144 15.58 3.91 -1.76
N ALA A 145 14.60 4.81 -1.73
CA ALA A 145 14.81 6.25 -1.57
C ALA A 145 15.51 6.56 -0.24
N ALA A 146 15.03 5.98 0.87
CA ALA A 146 15.58 6.20 2.21
C ALA A 146 17.05 5.73 2.33
N ILE A 147 17.45 4.68 1.61
CA ILE A 147 18.84 4.22 1.53
C ILE A 147 19.64 4.81 0.36
N ARG A 148 19.01 5.70 -0.43
CA ARG A 148 19.59 6.34 -1.64
C ARG A 148 20.07 5.33 -2.68
N ALA A 149 19.33 4.24 -2.86
CA ALA A 149 19.66 3.22 -3.84
C ALA A 149 19.50 3.73 -5.27
N ARG A 150 20.41 3.31 -6.16
CA ARG A 150 20.36 3.66 -7.59
C ARG A 150 19.28 2.90 -8.35
N TRP A 151 18.77 1.79 -7.81
CA TRP A 151 17.73 0.99 -8.47
C TRP A 151 16.31 1.51 -8.20
N THR A 152 16.13 2.49 -7.31
CA THR A 152 14.82 2.97 -6.85
C THR A 152 13.89 3.46 -7.96
N TRP A 153 14.46 3.93 -9.08
CA TRP A 153 13.67 4.35 -10.24
C TRP A 153 12.86 3.20 -10.87
N ILE A 154 13.34 1.95 -10.78
CA ILE A 154 12.67 0.77 -11.35
C ILE A 154 11.34 0.52 -10.65
N PRO A 155 11.28 0.20 -9.33
CA PRO A 155 10.02 -0.06 -8.67
C PRO A 155 9.10 1.16 -8.69
N TRP A 156 9.64 2.38 -8.68
CA TRP A 156 8.81 3.58 -8.77
C TRP A 156 8.13 3.69 -10.13
N GLY A 157 8.88 3.59 -11.23
CA GLY A 157 8.29 3.64 -12.57
C GLY A 157 7.27 2.52 -12.80
N PHE A 158 7.59 1.29 -12.39
CA PHE A 158 6.64 0.17 -12.44
C PHE A 158 5.40 0.41 -11.57
N SER A 159 5.54 1.00 -10.38
CA SER A 159 4.38 1.32 -9.56
C SER A 159 3.46 2.36 -10.21
N ILE A 160 3.99 3.34 -10.95
CA ILE A 160 3.17 4.34 -11.67
C ILE A 160 2.40 3.68 -12.81
N ILE A 161 3.03 2.81 -13.60
CA ILE A 161 2.33 2.10 -14.69
C ILE A 161 1.47 0.92 -14.19
N SER A 162 1.54 0.59 -12.89
CA SER A 162 0.61 -0.31 -12.20
C SER A 162 -0.62 0.43 -11.67
N LEU A 163 -0.43 1.57 -11.02
CA LEU A 163 -1.47 2.49 -10.60
C LEU A 163 -0.88 3.93 -10.61
N PRO A 164 -1.37 4.84 -11.46
CA PRO A 164 -0.76 6.15 -11.68
C PRO A 164 -0.59 7.01 -10.42
N PHE A 165 -1.39 6.75 -9.38
CA PHE A 165 -1.36 7.44 -8.08
C PHE A 165 -0.04 7.29 -7.31
N SER A 166 0.83 6.34 -7.69
CA SER A 166 2.19 6.27 -7.15
C SER A 166 3.06 7.50 -7.48
N VAL A 167 2.60 8.36 -8.40
CA VAL A 167 3.20 9.69 -8.60
C VAL A 167 3.23 10.52 -7.31
N ALA A 168 2.34 10.23 -6.36
CA ALA A 168 2.35 10.83 -5.02
C ALA A 168 3.64 10.55 -4.23
N LEU A 169 4.49 9.60 -4.64
CA LEU A 169 5.82 9.40 -4.08
C LEU A 169 6.84 10.47 -4.50
N LEU A 170 6.54 11.30 -5.51
CA LEU A 170 7.46 12.31 -6.05
C LEU A 170 8.04 13.25 -4.96
N PRO A 171 7.25 13.84 -4.04
CA PRO A 171 7.81 14.68 -2.97
C PRO A 171 8.86 13.93 -2.14
N LEU A 172 8.63 12.65 -1.86
CA LEU A 172 9.55 11.80 -1.09
C LEU A 172 10.82 11.47 -1.87
N MET A 173 10.68 11.20 -3.16
CA MET A 173 11.81 10.97 -4.07
C MET A 173 12.72 12.21 -4.17
N LEU A 174 12.11 13.40 -4.28
CA LEU A 174 12.84 14.67 -4.29
C LEU A 174 13.51 14.94 -2.94
N TYR A 175 12.83 14.63 -1.83
CA TYR A 175 13.35 14.81 -0.49
C TYR A 175 14.65 14.02 -0.23
N PHE A 176 14.69 12.76 -0.65
CA PHE A 176 15.86 11.90 -0.45
C PHE A 176 16.98 12.12 -1.48
N THR A 177 16.77 12.99 -2.46
CA THR A 177 17.79 13.36 -3.43
C THR A 177 18.90 14.19 -2.75
N PRO A 178 20.15 13.69 -2.68
CA PRO A 178 21.20 14.35 -1.92
C PRO A 178 21.51 15.76 -2.47
N PRO A 179 21.84 16.73 -1.59
CA PRO A 179 22.54 17.93 -2.02
C PRO A 179 23.86 17.55 -2.67
N SER A 180 24.18 18.16 -3.80
CA SER A 180 25.41 17.86 -4.55
C SER A 180 25.75 19.05 -5.45
N ASP A 181 27.05 19.33 -5.61
CA ASP A 181 27.57 20.33 -6.56
C ASP A 181 27.45 19.88 -8.02
N LYS A 182 26.92 18.68 -8.25
CA LYS A 182 26.72 18.14 -9.58
C LYS A 182 25.56 18.83 -10.29
N PRO A 183 25.57 18.87 -11.63
CA PRO A 183 24.48 19.44 -12.42
C PRO A 183 23.10 18.87 -12.03
N VAL A 184 22.07 19.69 -12.19
CA VAL A 184 20.66 19.37 -11.83
C VAL A 184 20.23 18.03 -12.40
N TRP A 185 20.52 17.76 -13.68
CA TRP A 185 20.16 16.50 -14.33
C TRP A 185 20.79 15.27 -13.65
N TRP A 186 22.04 15.37 -13.20
CA TRP A 186 22.72 14.27 -12.51
C TRP A 186 22.12 14.04 -11.13
N ARG A 187 21.77 15.13 -10.43
CA ARG A 187 21.14 15.10 -9.12
C ARG A 187 19.78 14.40 -9.17
N TYR A 188 18.94 14.74 -10.15
CA TYR A 188 17.58 14.21 -10.28
C TYR A 188 17.44 13.00 -11.21
N ARG A 189 18.55 12.38 -11.67
CA ARG A 189 18.49 11.28 -12.65
C ARG A 189 17.62 10.10 -12.22
N ILE A 190 17.61 9.76 -10.92
CA ILE A 190 16.77 8.66 -10.41
C ILE A 190 15.29 9.02 -10.55
N VAL A 191 14.94 10.29 -10.31
CA VAL A 191 13.58 10.79 -10.53
C VAL A 191 13.26 10.78 -12.04
N GLY A 192 14.16 11.30 -12.87
CA GLY A 192 14.01 11.32 -14.33
C GLY A 192 13.81 9.92 -14.92
N TYR A 193 14.62 8.94 -14.54
CA TYR A 193 14.48 7.55 -15.01
C TYR A 193 13.18 6.90 -14.53
N GLY A 194 12.73 7.21 -13.31
CA GLY A 194 11.47 6.69 -12.79
C GLY A 194 10.28 7.22 -13.57
N LEU A 195 10.30 8.49 -13.97
CA LEU A 195 9.28 9.12 -14.81
C LEU A 195 9.39 8.73 -16.29
N LEU A 196 10.56 8.33 -16.76
CA LEU A 196 10.75 7.88 -18.13
C LEU A 196 9.95 6.60 -18.44
N ILE A 197 9.84 5.67 -17.48
CA ILE A 197 9.04 4.45 -17.64
C ILE A 197 7.57 4.76 -18.00
N PRO A 198 6.80 5.52 -17.20
CA PRO A 198 5.42 5.86 -17.54
C PRO A 198 5.31 6.72 -18.79
N ILE A 199 6.26 7.62 -19.07
CA ILE A 199 6.26 8.38 -20.33
C ILE A 199 6.34 7.44 -21.54
N ILE A 200 7.31 6.51 -21.54
CA ILE A 200 7.46 5.53 -22.62
C ILE A 200 6.21 4.65 -22.73
N TYR A 201 5.67 4.18 -21.59
CA TYR A 201 4.44 3.39 -21.56
C TYR A 201 3.27 4.11 -22.24
N VAL A 202 3.04 5.38 -21.89
CA VAL A 202 1.98 6.20 -22.49
C VAL A 202 2.23 6.44 -23.99
N LEU A 203 3.47 6.70 -24.40
CA LEU A 203 3.81 6.88 -25.81
C LEU A 203 3.56 5.62 -26.65
N ILE A 204 3.94 4.44 -26.14
CA ILE A 204 3.67 3.17 -26.81
C ILE A 204 2.16 2.93 -26.89
N GLN A 205 1.41 3.20 -25.81
CA GLN A 205 -0.03 3.04 -25.82
C GLN A 205 -0.69 3.95 -26.86
N TYR A 206 -0.32 5.23 -26.89
CA TYR A 206 -0.77 6.17 -27.93
C TYR A 206 -0.44 5.70 -29.35
N ALA A 207 0.77 5.18 -29.57
CA ALA A 207 1.16 4.68 -30.89
C ALA A 207 0.35 3.45 -31.33
N GLN A 208 -0.12 2.63 -30.39
CA GLN A 208 -0.88 1.41 -30.68
C GLN A 208 -2.37 1.64 -30.86
N ILE A 209 -2.98 2.53 -30.07
CA ILE A 209 -4.44 2.71 -30.04
C ILE A 209 -4.94 4.15 -30.22
N GLY A 210 -4.03 5.13 -30.33
CA GLY A 210 -4.38 6.54 -30.49
C GLY A 210 -4.91 7.24 -29.22
N GLN A 211 -4.92 6.55 -28.08
CA GLN A 211 -5.38 7.07 -26.79
C GLN A 211 -4.67 6.39 -25.61
N VAL A 212 -4.99 6.81 -24.38
CA VAL A 212 -4.52 6.18 -23.13
C VAL A 212 -5.72 5.56 -22.43
N ASN A 213 -5.64 4.26 -22.13
CA ASN A 213 -6.66 3.55 -21.38
C ASN A 213 -6.59 3.94 -19.89
N VAL A 214 -7.75 3.99 -19.25
CA VAL A 214 -7.87 4.29 -17.81
C VAL A 214 -8.30 3.02 -17.10
N GLY A 215 -7.33 2.31 -16.51
CA GLY A 215 -7.58 1.01 -15.88
C GLY A 215 -8.22 0.04 -16.88
N VAL A 216 -9.19 -0.76 -16.41
CA VAL A 216 -9.96 -1.69 -17.25
C VAL A 216 -11.22 -1.08 -17.88
N HIS A 217 -11.47 0.21 -17.66
CA HIS A 217 -12.65 0.93 -18.15
C HIS A 217 -12.48 1.26 -19.63
N LYS A 218 -13.09 0.44 -20.50
CA LYS A 218 -13.00 0.60 -21.97
C LYS A 218 -13.64 1.90 -22.47
N GLU A 219 -14.59 2.40 -21.71
CA GLU A 219 -15.36 3.62 -21.95
C GLU A 219 -14.65 4.89 -21.51
N MET A 220 -13.56 4.79 -20.75
CA MET A 220 -12.80 5.93 -20.24
C MET A 220 -11.42 6.04 -20.87
N ASN A 221 -11.00 7.28 -21.12
CA ASN A 221 -9.67 7.61 -21.58
C ASN A 221 -9.15 8.87 -20.86
N HIS A 222 -7.90 9.26 -21.16
CA HIS A 222 -7.26 10.45 -20.59
C HIS A 222 -8.06 11.76 -20.70
N SER A 223 -9.04 11.85 -21.62
CA SER A 223 -9.88 13.05 -21.81
C SER A 223 -11.19 12.97 -21.01
N SER A 224 -11.79 11.78 -20.88
CA SER A 224 -13.08 11.58 -20.21
C SER A 224 -12.98 11.20 -18.73
N VAL A 225 -11.78 10.94 -18.22
CA VAL A 225 -11.55 10.51 -16.83
C VAL A 225 -11.76 11.60 -15.78
N TRP A 226 -11.79 12.88 -16.16
CA TRP A 226 -11.81 13.99 -15.21
C TRP A 226 -13.23 14.37 -14.80
N SER A 227 -13.44 14.57 -13.50
CA SER A 227 -14.70 15.04 -12.94
C SER A 227 -14.97 16.51 -13.27
N GLY A 228 -16.25 16.85 -13.46
CA GLY A 228 -16.72 18.24 -13.41
C GLY A 228 -16.73 18.81 -11.98
N PRO A 229 -16.86 20.15 -11.81
CA PRO A 229 -16.74 20.81 -10.50
C PRO A 229 -17.69 20.30 -9.41
N GLU A 230 -18.94 19.98 -9.75
CA GLU A 230 -19.92 19.46 -8.79
C GLU A 230 -19.52 18.07 -8.28
N ARG A 231 -19.05 17.20 -9.19
CA ARG A 231 -18.60 15.85 -8.86
C ARG A 231 -17.32 15.87 -8.02
N ILE A 232 -16.42 16.83 -8.25
CA ILE A 232 -15.24 17.06 -7.39
C ILE A 232 -15.65 17.31 -5.94
N VAL A 233 -16.69 18.11 -5.69
CA VAL A 233 -17.18 18.39 -4.32
C VAL A 233 -17.75 17.12 -3.68
N LEU A 234 -18.54 16.35 -4.42
CA LEU A 234 -19.10 15.08 -3.95
C LEU A 234 -18.00 14.05 -3.67
N ASN A 235 -16.99 13.95 -4.55
CA ASN A 235 -15.83 13.09 -4.37
C ASN A 235 -15.00 13.50 -3.15
N ALA A 236 -14.87 14.80 -2.88
CA ALA A 236 -14.17 15.28 -1.68
C ALA A 236 -14.91 14.88 -0.40
N ALA A 237 -16.24 15.04 -0.38
CA ALA A 237 -17.08 14.60 0.73
C ALA A 237 -17.02 13.08 0.92
N HIS A 238 -17.09 12.33 -0.18
CA HIS A 238 -16.99 10.87 -0.15
C HIS A 238 -15.59 10.40 0.27
N THR A 239 -14.52 11.09 -0.15
CA THR A 239 -13.15 10.84 0.31
C THR A 239 -13.02 11.02 1.82
N LEU A 240 -13.53 12.13 2.37
CA LEU A 240 -13.54 12.35 3.82
C LEU A 240 -14.25 11.22 4.55
N GLN A 241 -15.37 10.74 4.00
CA GLN A 241 -16.05 9.60 4.54
C GLN A 241 -15.18 8.34 4.49
N ILE A 242 -14.61 7.95 3.35
CA ILE A 242 -13.79 6.73 3.23
C ILE A 242 -12.62 6.74 4.22
N VAL A 243 -12.00 7.90 4.35
CA VAL A 243 -10.82 8.10 5.18
C VAL A 243 -11.16 8.01 6.68
N PHE A 244 -12.39 8.35 7.09
CA PHE A 244 -12.82 8.39 8.49
C PHE A 244 -13.96 7.44 8.88
N SER A 245 -14.48 6.63 7.96
CA SER A 245 -15.62 5.73 8.18
C SER A 245 -15.27 4.27 8.00
N VAL A 246 -15.75 3.41 8.91
CA VAL A 246 -15.59 1.94 8.80
C VAL A 246 -16.46 1.37 7.67
N HIS A 247 -17.51 2.08 7.26
CA HIS A 247 -18.42 1.74 6.17
C HIS A 247 -18.47 2.89 5.16
N ASN A 248 -18.18 2.64 3.89
CA ASN A 248 -18.24 3.70 2.88
C ASN A 248 -19.62 3.68 2.20
N TYR A 249 -20.28 4.83 2.15
CA TYR A 249 -21.50 5.06 1.38
C TYR A 249 -21.13 5.83 0.12
N TYR A 250 -21.37 5.28 -1.07
CA TYR A 250 -21.03 5.96 -2.32
C TYR A 250 -22.10 7.03 -2.61
N TYR A 251 -21.90 8.25 -2.10
CA TYR A 251 -22.90 9.33 -2.19
C TYR A 251 -23.29 9.69 -3.62
N VAL A 252 -22.35 9.57 -4.57
CA VAL A 252 -22.59 9.88 -5.98
C VAL A 252 -23.59 8.92 -6.60
N GLU A 253 -23.60 7.66 -6.17
CA GLU A 253 -24.55 6.65 -6.64
C GLU A 253 -24.85 5.63 -5.54
N PRO A 254 -25.79 5.91 -4.62
CA PRO A 254 -26.02 5.08 -3.44
C PRO A 254 -26.33 3.62 -3.75
N ALA A 255 -26.92 3.33 -4.92
CA ALA A 255 -27.17 1.97 -5.41
C ALA A 255 -25.89 1.15 -5.69
N LYS A 256 -24.75 1.82 -5.94
CA LYS A 256 -23.42 1.22 -6.05
C LYS A 256 -22.69 1.16 -4.71
N THR A 257 -23.36 1.50 -3.60
CA THR A 257 -22.83 1.23 -2.25
C THR A 257 -22.85 -0.28 -2.01
N GLY A 258 -21.81 -0.95 -2.49
CA GLY A 258 -21.60 -2.38 -2.29
C GLY A 258 -20.70 -2.64 -1.09
N HIS A 259 -20.75 -3.88 -0.61
CA HIS A 259 -19.87 -4.36 0.46
C HIS A 259 -18.36 -4.34 0.11
N GLY A 260 -18.01 -4.09 -1.15
CA GLY A 260 -16.63 -3.84 -1.58
C GLY A 260 -16.09 -2.47 -1.16
N ASN A 261 -16.96 -1.55 -0.73
CA ASN A 261 -16.57 -0.22 -0.25
C ASN A 261 -16.36 -0.25 1.28
N MET A 262 -15.61 -1.24 1.78
CA MET A 262 -15.24 -1.32 3.19
C MET A 262 -13.89 -0.66 3.44
N MET A 263 -13.59 -0.35 4.70
CA MET A 263 -12.43 0.46 5.03
C MET A 263 -11.11 -0.27 4.73
N HIS A 264 -10.37 0.18 3.72
CA HIS A 264 -9.02 -0.31 3.40
C HIS A 264 -7.92 0.31 4.28
N THR A 265 -8.30 1.05 5.33
CA THR A 265 -7.44 1.66 6.38
C THR A 265 -8.23 1.78 7.69
N THR A 266 -7.64 2.23 8.80
CA THR A 266 -8.36 2.48 10.06
C THR A 266 -8.48 3.99 10.31
N PRO A 267 -9.65 4.49 10.78
CA PRO A 267 -9.84 5.92 11.01
C PRO A 267 -8.88 6.43 12.09
N ILE A 268 -8.46 5.55 13.01
CA ILE A 268 -7.51 5.87 14.07
C ILE A 268 -6.15 6.21 13.49
N LEU A 269 -5.62 5.39 12.55
CA LEU A 269 -4.33 5.71 11.93
C LEU A 269 -4.40 7.00 11.12
N VAL A 270 -5.52 7.25 10.44
CA VAL A 270 -5.71 8.50 9.72
C VAL A 270 -5.70 9.68 10.69
N PHE A 271 -6.51 9.63 11.74
CA PHE A 271 -6.59 10.68 12.75
C PHE A 271 -5.23 10.96 13.40
N LEU A 272 -4.52 9.91 13.84
CA LEU A 272 -3.19 10.04 14.44
C LEU A 272 -2.17 10.61 13.45
N GLY A 273 -2.22 10.17 12.19
CA GLY A 273 -1.34 10.69 11.13
C GLY A 273 -1.56 12.17 10.87
N LEU A 274 -2.81 12.60 10.70
CA LEU A 274 -3.15 14.02 10.51
C LEU A 274 -2.77 14.85 11.74
N PHE A 275 -3.02 14.35 12.94
CA PHE A 275 -2.59 15.00 14.19
C PHE A 275 -1.06 15.20 14.23
N ALA A 276 -0.29 14.20 13.78
CA ALA A 276 1.16 14.30 13.70
C ALA A 276 1.61 15.38 12.69
N LEU A 277 0.96 15.43 11.53
CA LEU A 277 1.26 16.40 10.47
C LEU A 277 0.90 17.84 10.85
N LEU A 278 -0.15 18.03 11.67
CA LEU A 278 -0.54 19.34 12.21
C LEU A 278 0.33 19.78 13.40
N SER A 279 1.00 18.86 14.09
CA SER A 279 1.90 19.13 15.22
C SER A 279 3.33 18.59 15.00
N PRO A 280 4.01 18.95 13.89
CA PRO A 280 5.20 18.23 13.44
C PRO A 280 6.36 18.30 14.44
N LYS A 281 6.52 19.45 15.13
CA LYS A 281 7.56 19.67 16.15
C LYS A 281 7.46 18.71 17.33
N LYS A 282 6.28 18.14 17.61
CA LYS A 282 6.07 17.22 18.75
C LYS A 282 6.49 15.77 18.44
N PHE A 283 6.55 15.41 17.16
CA PHE A 283 6.60 14.00 16.72
C PHE A 283 7.78 13.69 15.80
N PHE A 284 8.20 14.64 14.97
CA PHE A 284 9.24 14.43 13.99
C PHE A 284 10.54 15.12 14.39
N ARG A 285 11.64 14.35 14.34
CA ARG A 285 12.99 14.89 14.53
C ARG A 285 13.46 15.65 13.30
N ASP A 286 13.11 15.13 12.13
CA ASP A 286 13.46 15.71 10.84
C ASP A 286 12.42 16.78 10.46
N ARG A 287 12.88 18.00 10.18
CA ARG A 287 11.99 19.12 9.84
C ARG A 287 11.36 18.99 8.46
N GLY A 288 12.02 18.30 7.52
CA GLY A 288 11.54 18.18 6.14
C GLY A 288 10.54 17.04 5.93
N LEU A 289 10.71 15.94 6.67
CA LEU A 289 9.88 14.74 6.51
C LEU A 289 8.37 15.00 6.65
N PRO A 290 7.86 15.77 7.64
CA PRO A 290 6.41 16.00 7.78
C PRO A 290 5.80 16.68 6.56
N LEU A 291 6.47 17.68 6.00
CA LEU A 291 5.99 18.39 4.81
C LEU A 291 5.90 17.44 3.62
N VAL A 292 6.88 16.57 3.46
CA VAL A 292 6.94 15.59 2.37
C VAL A 292 5.84 14.54 2.51
N LEU A 293 5.59 14.05 3.72
CA LEU A 293 4.46 13.15 3.98
C LEU A 293 3.13 13.85 3.70
N LEU A 294 2.96 15.11 4.10
CA LEU A 294 1.75 15.90 3.83
C LEU A 294 1.54 16.10 2.32
N LEU A 295 2.57 16.52 1.59
CA LEU A 295 2.48 16.71 0.13
C LEU A 295 2.15 15.41 -0.58
N GLY A 296 2.76 14.29 -0.16
CA GLY A 296 2.45 12.96 -0.69
C GLY A 296 1.00 12.55 -0.41
N ALA A 297 0.51 12.75 0.83
CA ALA A 297 -0.87 12.49 1.20
C ALA A 297 -1.86 13.33 0.38
N CYS A 298 -1.63 14.65 0.28
CA CYS A 298 -2.46 15.56 -0.51
C CYS A 298 -2.46 15.21 -1.99
N THR A 299 -1.31 14.80 -2.55
CA THR A 299 -1.22 14.39 -3.96
C THR A 299 -2.00 13.10 -4.20
N GLY A 300 -1.78 12.07 -3.38
CA GLY A 300 -2.42 10.77 -3.56
C GLY A 300 -3.94 10.82 -3.36
N ILE A 301 -4.40 11.52 -2.32
CA ILE A 301 -5.83 11.70 -2.04
C ILE A 301 -6.47 12.68 -3.03
N GLY A 302 -5.81 13.82 -3.28
CA GLY A 302 -6.33 14.87 -4.15
C GLY A 302 -6.49 14.45 -5.60
N LEU A 303 -5.57 13.65 -6.14
CA LEU A 303 -5.69 13.12 -7.51
C LEU A 303 -6.95 12.27 -7.68
N ASN A 304 -7.33 11.48 -6.67
CA ASN A 304 -8.53 10.65 -6.74
C ASN A 304 -9.81 11.48 -6.74
N ILE A 305 -9.85 12.59 -5.98
CA ILE A 305 -10.99 13.51 -5.93
C ILE A 305 -11.29 14.10 -7.32
N MET A 306 -10.26 14.31 -8.14
CA MET A 306 -10.38 14.88 -9.48
C MET A 306 -10.94 13.90 -10.54
N LEU A 307 -11.08 12.62 -10.23
CA LEU A 307 -11.52 11.61 -11.20
C LEU A 307 -13.03 11.50 -11.25
N ASP A 308 -13.57 11.21 -12.42
CA ASP A 308 -14.98 10.92 -12.61
C ASP A 308 -15.34 9.65 -11.80
N HIS A 309 -14.61 8.57 -12.00
CA HIS A 309 -14.78 7.35 -11.22
C HIS A 309 -13.73 7.26 -10.11
N MET A 310 -14.21 7.48 -8.88
CA MET A 310 -13.39 7.43 -7.68
C MET A 310 -13.30 5.98 -7.16
N ASP A 311 -12.08 5.52 -6.91
CA ASP A 311 -11.80 4.18 -6.36
C ASP A 311 -10.91 4.35 -5.11
N ASP A 312 -11.14 3.58 -4.05
CA ASP A 312 -10.38 3.73 -2.82
C ASP A 312 -8.94 3.18 -2.93
N PHE A 313 -8.70 2.21 -3.81
CA PHE A 313 -7.36 1.73 -4.16
C PHE A 313 -6.49 2.84 -4.76
N TYR A 314 -7.11 3.83 -5.40
CA TYR A 314 -6.40 4.97 -5.98
C TYR A 314 -5.87 5.93 -4.91
N MET A 315 -6.46 5.95 -3.71
CA MET A 315 -5.99 6.77 -2.58
C MET A 315 -4.88 6.11 -1.77
N GLN A 316 -4.59 4.83 -2.02
CA GLN A 316 -3.80 3.98 -1.14
C GLN A 316 -2.39 4.53 -0.87
N THR A 317 -1.69 5.05 -1.88
CA THR A 317 -0.38 5.70 -1.67
C THR A 317 -0.49 6.94 -0.79
N GLY A 318 -1.55 7.75 -0.96
CA GLY A 318 -1.82 8.89 -0.09
C GLY A 318 -2.09 8.47 1.36
N LEU A 319 -2.88 7.42 1.55
CA LEU A 319 -3.16 6.84 2.87
C LEU A 319 -1.90 6.29 3.54
N TYR A 320 -0.96 5.70 2.79
CA TYR A 320 0.31 5.27 3.37
C TYR A 320 1.11 6.40 3.96
N PHE A 321 1.15 7.57 3.32
CA PHE A 321 1.80 8.74 3.91
C PHE A 321 1.20 9.13 5.26
N VAL A 322 -0.12 9.03 5.39
CA VAL A 322 -0.82 9.27 6.66
C VAL A 322 -0.49 8.18 7.69
N ILE A 323 -0.46 6.90 7.29
CA ILE A 323 -0.06 5.79 8.16
C ILE A 323 1.39 5.96 8.64
N PHE A 324 2.33 6.33 7.76
CA PHE A 324 3.70 6.65 8.16
C PHE A 324 3.74 7.79 9.18
N ALA A 325 2.92 8.83 9.00
CA ALA A 325 2.84 9.94 9.93
C ALA A 325 2.26 9.53 11.30
N ALA A 326 1.44 8.49 11.38
CA ALA A 326 0.88 7.97 12.62
C ALA A 326 1.91 7.22 13.49
N LEU A 327 2.94 6.60 12.88
CA LEU A 327 3.88 5.74 13.61
C LEU A 327 4.62 6.47 14.76
N PRO A 328 5.15 7.70 14.60
CA PRO A 328 5.75 8.44 15.70
C PRO A 328 4.77 8.74 16.84
N VAL A 329 3.47 8.91 16.54
CA VAL A 329 2.43 9.13 17.55
C VAL A 329 2.20 7.86 18.35
N LEU A 330 2.05 6.71 17.69
CA LEU A 330 1.93 5.41 18.36
C LEU A 330 3.13 5.10 19.25
N LYS A 331 4.34 5.50 18.82
CA LYS A 331 5.55 5.32 19.63
C LYS A 331 5.53 6.20 20.89
N LYS A 332 5.09 7.45 20.76
CA LYS A 332 5.07 8.42 21.85
C LYS A 332 3.91 8.18 22.82
N TYR A 333 2.77 7.73 22.31
CA TYR A 333 1.53 7.49 23.05
C TYR A 333 1.06 6.04 22.82
N PRO A 334 1.73 5.06 23.45
CA PRO A 334 1.49 3.63 23.18
C PRO A 334 0.10 3.15 23.57
N LEU A 335 -0.68 3.90 24.36
CA LEU A 335 -2.08 3.58 24.66
C LEU A 335 -3.00 3.60 23.43
N TRP A 336 -2.58 4.23 22.32
CA TRP A 336 -3.31 4.15 21.05
C TRP A 336 -3.13 2.81 20.32
N ILE A 337 -2.14 1.99 20.70
CA ILE A 337 -1.85 0.72 20.03
C ILE A 337 -3.03 -0.27 20.17
N PRO A 338 -3.59 -0.54 21.37
CA PRO A 338 -4.75 -1.43 21.50
C PRO A 338 -5.96 -0.99 20.68
N PHE A 339 -6.28 0.31 20.64
CA PHE A 339 -7.39 0.81 19.84
C PHE A 339 -7.14 0.63 18.34
N THR A 340 -5.90 0.90 17.89
CA THR A 340 -5.49 0.66 16.50
C THR A 340 -5.62 -0.82 16.15
N LEU A 341 -5.10 -1.72 17.00
CA LEU A 341 -5.23 -3.17 16.82
C LEU A 341 -6.69 -3.58 16.73
N ALA A 342 -7.56 -3.13 17.64
CA ALA A 342 -8.99 -3.46 17.60
C ALA A 342 -9.64 -3.07 16.26
N THR A 343 -9.37 -1.88 15.74
CA THR A 343 -9.89 -1.47 14.42
C THR A 343 -9.37 -2.30 13.25
N LEU A 344 -8.12 -2.76 13.32
CA LEU A 344 -7.55 -3.63 12.28
C LEU A 344 -8.13 -5.06 12.37
N HIS A 345 -8.44 -5.56 13.56
CA HIS A 345 -9.16 -6.83 13.75
C HIS A 345 -10.57 -6.79 13.16
N PHE A 346 -11.26 -5.65 13.29
CA PHE A 346 -12.54 -5.47 12.61
C PHE A 346 -12.40 -5.62 11.10
N GLN A 347 -11.33 -5.12 10.46
CA GLN A 347 -11.12 -5.34 9.03
C GLN A 347 -10.98 -6.82 8.66
N TRP A 348 -10.28 -7.62 9.47
CA TRP A 348 -10.19 -9.08 9.29
C TRP A 348 -11.54 -9.77 9.41
N LEU A 349 -12.31 -9.42 10.44
CA LEU A 349 -13.67 -9.94 10.61
C LEU A 349 -14.56 -9.57 9.42
N TYR A 350 -14.52 -8.31 8.97
CA TYR A 350 -15.29 -7.86 7.83
C TYR A 350 -14.89 -8.55 6.53
N PHE A 351 -13.59 -8.68 6.27
CA PHE A 351 -13.11 -9.41 5.10
C PHE A 351 -13.59 -10.87 5.13
N TYR A 352 -13.53 -11.51 6.30
CA TYR A 352 -14.02 -12.88 6.48
C TYR A 352 -15.53 -12.99 6.22
N LEU A 353 -16.34 -12.10 6.81
CA LEU A 353 -17.79 -12.12 6.61
C LEU A 353 -18.18 -11.87 5.15
N GLN A 354 -17.43 -11.02 4.45
CA GLN A 354 -17.74 -10.64 3.07
C GLN A 354 -17.24 -11.64 2.04
N HIS A 355 -16.03 -12.17 2.23
CA HIS A 355 -15.34 -12.98 1.24
C HIS A 355 -15.11 -14.42 1.68
N GLY A 356 -15.51 -14.79 2.90
CA GLY A 356 -15.27 -16.11 3.49
C GLY A 356 -15.83 -17.25 2.68
N ALA A 357 -17.06 -17.13 2.18
CA ALA A 357 -17.67 -18.14 1.32
C ALA A 357 -16.96 -18.23 -0.05
N VAL A 358 -16.61 -17.09 -0.64
CA VAL A 358 -16.02 -16.99 -1.98
C VAL A 358 -14.61 -17.60 -2.01
N PHE A 359 -13.77 -17.26 -1.03
CA PHE A 359 -12.39 -17.75 -0.95
C PHE A 359 -12.24 -18.98 -0.05
N GLN A 360 -13.35 -19.56 0.43
CA GLN A 360 -13.36 -20.71 1.36
C GLN A 360 -12.48 -20.48 2.59
N LEU A 361 -12.58 -19.29 3.20
CA LEU A 361 -11.75 -18.92 4.35
C LEU A 361 -12.12 -19.78 5.57
N GLY A 362 -11.15 -20.51 6.10
CA GLY A 362 -11.27 -21.28 7.34
C GLY A 362 -10.60 -20.60 8.54
N PRO A 363 -10.50 -21.29 9.69
CA PRO A 363 -9.84 -20.77 10.89
C PRO A 363 -8.39 -20.33 10.68
N LEU A 364 -7.68 -20.95 9.73
CA LEU A 364 -6.30 -20.59 9.38
C LEU A 364 -6.16 -19.16 8.83
N PHE A 365 -7.25 -18.57 8.35
CA PHE A 365 -7.30 -17.17 7.97
C PHE A 365 -6.87 -16.27 9.15
N PHE A 366 -7.37 -16.55 10.35
CA PHE A 366 -7.13 -15.72 11.53
C PHE A 366 -5.75 -15.93 12.19
N LEU A 367 -4.81 -16.66 11.57
CA LEU A 367 -3.46 -16.83 12.11
C LEU A 367 -2.68 -15.51 12.16
N VAL A 368 -2.84 -14.64 11.16
CA VAL A 368 -2.15 -13.33 11.11
C VAL A 368 -2.54 -12.45 12.31
N PRO A 369 -3.85 -12.19 12.57
CA PRO A 369 -4.25 -11.45 13.77
C PRO A 369 -3.83 -12.14 15.07
N ALA A 370 -3.99 -13.46 15.19
CA ALA A 370 -3.60 -14.19 16.39
C ALA A 370 -2.10 -14.03 16.72
N VAL A 371 -1.22 -14.09 15.72
CA VAL A 371 0.22 -13.92 15.91
C VAL A 371 0.57 -12.49 16.30
N ALA A 372 -0.11 -11.49 15.73
CA ALA A 372 0.07 -10.10 16.13
C ALA A 372 -0.33 -9.87 17.60
N ASP A 373 -1.45 -10.44 18.04
CA ASP A 373 -1.94 -10.35 19.41
C ASP A 373 -1.01 -11.06 20.40
N ILE A 374 -0.54 -12.27 20.09
CA ILE A 374 0.43 -12.99 20.91
C ILE A 374 1.72 -12.18 21.04
N ALA A 375 2.24 -11.64 19.94
CA ALA A 375 3.45 -10.82 19.96
C ALA A 375 3.26 -9.54 20.79
N PHE A 376 2.09 -8.89 20.67
CA PHE A 376 1.74 -7.72 21.47
C PHE A 376 1.63 -8.06 22.96
N LEU A 377 0.96 -9.15 23.31
CA LEU A 377 0.83 -9.62 24.68
C LEU A 377 2.20 -9.95 25.29
N LEU A 378 3.04 -10.69 24.57
CA LEU A 378 4.41 -11.00 25.00
C LEU A 378 5.22 -9.71 25.20
N TRP A 379 5.08 -8.73 24.31
CA TRP A 379 5.73 -7.44 24.46
C TRP A 379 5.27 -6.72 25.75
N CYS A 380 3.96 -6.69 26.00
CA CYS A 380 3.40 -6.11 27.22
C CYS A 380 3.89 -6.82 28.49
N LEU A 381 3.95 -8.16 28.48
CA LEU A 381 4.43 -8.97 29.60
C LEU A 381 5.91 -8.74 29.89
N LEU A 382 6.74 -8.62 28.86
CA LEU A 382 8.17 -8.34 29.01
C LEU A 382 8.45 -6.90 29.48
N HIS A 383 7.53 -5.97 29.19
CA HIS A 383 7.66 -4.55 29.55
C HIS A 383 6.62 -4.11 30.60
N ILE A 384 6.18 -5.02 31.48
CA ILE A 384 5.19 -4.73 32.55
C ILE A 384 5.51 -3.45 33.34
N PRO A 385 6.77 -3.16 33.75
CA PRO A 385 7.06 -1.94 34.49
C PRO A 385 6.73 -0.68 33.68
N ASP A 386 7.09 -0.66 32.39
CA ASP A 386 6.79 0.46 31.49
C ASP A 386 5.29 0.57 31.24
N VAL A 387 4.60 -0.55 31.01
CA VAL A 387 3.15 -0.60 30.81
C VAL A 387 2.42 -0.06 32.04
N ARG A 388 2.81 -0.48 33.25
CA ARG A 388 2.24 0.03 34.51
C ARG A 388 2.50 1.52 34.68
N ARG A 389 3.70 2.00 34.35
CA ARG A 389 4.01 3.44 34.38
C ARG A 389 3.09 4.21 33.44
N ILE A 390 2.96 3.77 32.18
CA ILE A 390 2.10 4.40 31.18
C ILE A 390 0.64 4.45 31.64
N LEU A 391 0.12 3.36 32.22
CA LEU A 391 -1.24 3.30 32.73
C LEU A 391 -1.45 4.24 33.93
N ARG A 392 -0.51 4.30 34.88
CA ARG A 392 -0.57 5.21 36.02
C ARG A 392 -0.54 6.67 35.59
N GLU A 393 0.34 7.03 34.66
CA GLU A 393 0.44 8.39 34.11
C GLU A 393 -0.85 8.81 33.38
N ALA A 394 -1.53 7.88 32.72
CA ALA A 394 -2.75 8.18 31.96
C ALA A 394 -4.03 8.21 32.82
N TYR A 395 -4.15 7.34 33.82
CA TYR A 395 -5.39 7.13 34.56
C TYR A 395 -5.32 7.53 36.05
N GLY A 396 -4.17 8.02 36.53
CA GLY A 396 -4.06 8.71 37.81
C GLY A 396 -4.32 7.86 39.06
N LYS A 397 -4.09 6.53 39.02
CA LYS A 397 -4.00 5.64 40.19
C LYS A 397 -2.94 4.57 40.01
#